data_AF-A0A3D5UPI2-F1
#
_entry.id   AF-A0A3D5UPI2-F1
#
_cell.length_a   1.000
_cell.length_b   1.000
_cell.length_c   1.000
_cell.angle_alpha   90.00
_cell.angle_beta   90.00
_cell.angle_gamma   90.00
#
_symmetry.space_group_name_H-M   'P 1'
#
loop_
_entity.id
_entity.type
_entity.pdbx_description
1 polymer ?
#
loop_
_entity_poly.entity_id
_entity_poly.type
_entity_poly.pdbx_seq_one_letter_code
_entity_poly.pdbx_strand_id
1 'polypeptide(L)'
;MSRYIHKEFDRKQVTFIPESYDDKIADDSPVRVIDVLIDSLDMQKLGFTYSTPKKTGRRPYDPKDMCKLYTYGYFEGIRSSRKLEKECHRNVEVIWLLNNLKPDFKTIADFRKNNKQNLMNLFKQFSSICNDFGLYGKEMIAVNGSKFRANNARRKSYTKRKVEKQIAHFEESANKYMELLNTCDSSESEETVKLSKEKIQEKIKQAKQRIEELTELKARIEAEGEVSITDPDARHMGVSNNGTDISHNVQIAVDSKHHLVVDVTSSPADQGQLYNIASQAKDELEVDQLTVLADKGYYRVKI
;
A
#
# COMPACT_ATOMS: atom_id res chain seq x y z
N MET A 1 7.66 19.76 -51.62
CA MET A 1 6.39 19.58 -50.88
C MET A 1 6.64 18.69 -49.68
N SER A 2 6.02 18.99 -48.54
CA SER A 2 6.07 18.15 -47.34
C SER A 2 5.63 16.72 -47.68
N ARG A 3 6.40 15.69 -47.29
CA ARG A 3 6.04 14.27 -47.45
C ARG A 3 5.20 13.73 -46.27
N TYR A 4 4.77 14.59 -45.36
CA TYR A 4 3.95 14.22 -44.21
C TYR A 4 2.47 14.32 -44.54
N ILE A 5 1.67 13.50 -43.84
CA ILE A 5 0.20 13.58 -43.86
C ILE A 5 -0.20 15.01 -43.47
N HIS A 6 -1.05 15.63 -44.28
CA HIS A 6 -1.54 16.98 -44.02
C HIS A 6 -2.39 17.00 -42.75
N LYS A 7 -2.16 18.00 -41.90
CA LYS A 7 -3.00 18.22 -40.72
C LYS A 7 -4.26 18.94 -41.18
N GLU A 8 -5.41 18.33 -40.96
CA GLU A 8 -6.70 18.88 -41.40
C GLU A 8 -7.25 19.98 -40.47
N PHE A 9 -6.75 20.07 -39.22
CA PHE A 9 -7.29 20.97 -38.20
C PHE A 9 -6.24 21.95 -37.65
N ASP A 10 -6.61 23.23 -37.53
CA ASP A 10 -5.88 24.21 -36.74
C ASP A 10 -6.27 24.12 -35.26
N ARG A 11 -5.29 24.16 -34.36
CA ARG A 11 -5.49 24.07 -32.90
C ARG A 11 -6.29 25.24 -32.33
N LYS A 12 -6.37 26.36 -33.05
CA LYS A 12 -7.16 27.54 -32.67
C LYS A 12 -8.57 27.55 -33.28
N GLN A 13 -8.87 26.59 -34.15
CA GLN A 13 -10.16 26.49 -34.81
C GLN A 13 -11.22 26.04 -33.82
N VAL A 14 -12.33 26.78 -33.75
CA VAL A 14 -13.50 26.42 -32.97
C VAL A 14 -14.45 25.63 -33.86
N THR A 15 -14.89 24.47 -33.41
CA THR A 15 -15.86 23.64 -34.12
C THR A 15 -17.27 24.22 -33.98
N PHE A 16 -18.03 24.28 -35.07
CA PHE A 16 -19.40 24.83 -35.05
C PHE A 16 -20.41 23.87 -34.38
N ILE A 17 -20.15 22.56 -34.46
CA ILE A 17 -20.93 21.53 -33.76
C ILE A 17 -20.15 21.15 -32.49
N PRO A 18 -20.68 21.43 -31.29
CA PRO A 18 -20.00 21.06 -30.06
C PRO A 18 -20.09 19.55 -29.85
N GLU A 19 -18.93 18.89 -29.74
CA GLU A 19 -18.82 17.50 -29.32
C GLU A 19 -19.04 17.41 -27.80
N SER A 20 -19.82 16.43 -27.35
CA SER A 20 -19.92 16.08 -25.94
C SER A 20 -18.66 15.35 -25.47
N TYR A 21 -18.49 15.16 -24.16
CA TYR A 21 -17.43 14.28 -23.66
C TYR A 21 -17.68 12.82 -24.05
N ASP A 22 -18.94 12.41 -24.19
CA ASP A 22 -19.30 11.04 -24.54
C ASP A 22 -18.89 10.72 -25.98
N ASP A 23 -19.05 11.67 -26.91
CA ASP A 23 -18.60 11.54 -28.31
C ASP A 23 -17.07 11.36 -28.45
N LYS A 24 -16.31 11.75 -27.41
CA LYS A 24 -14.84 11.67 -27.40
C LYS A 24 -14.33 10.34 -26.85
N ILE A 25 -15.20 9.50 -26.32
CA ILE A 25 -14.86 8.20 -25.76
C ILE A 25 -15.40 7.13 -26.69
N ALA A 26 -14.51 6.32 -27.25
CA ALA A 26 -14.92 5.19 -28.10
C ALA A 26 -15.86 4.23 -27.36
N ASP A 27 -16.78 3.60 -28.09
CA ASP A 27 -17.78 2.69 -27.53
C ASP A 27 -17.15 1.44 -26.88
N ASP A 28 -15.99 1.01 -27.39
CA ASP A 28 -15.22 -0.12 -26.91
C ASP A 28 -14.18 0.26 -25.84
N SER A 29 -14.16 1.52 -25.39
CA SER A 29 -13.20 1.96 -24.38
C SER A 29 -13.45 1.26 -23.03
N PRO A 30 -12.40 0.69 -22.40
CA PRO A 30 -12.50 0.06 -21.07
C PRO A 30 -13.03 0.98 -19.97
N VAL A 31 -12.92 2.31 -20.13
CA VAL A 31 -13.43 3.28 -19.16
C VAL A 31 -14.94 3.16 -18.96
N ARG A 32 -15.68 2.78 -20.01
CA ARG A 32 -17.13 2.54 -19.95
C ARG A 32 -17.48 1.32 -19.11
N VAL A 33 -16.64 0.28 -19.15
CA VAL A 33 -16.80 -0.92 -18.29
C VAL A 33 -16.58 -0.55 -16.83
N ILE A 34 -15.54 0.26 -16.54
CA ILE A 34 -15.28 0.74 -15.18
C ILE A 34 -16.47 1.54 -14.64
N ASP A 35 -17.04 2.43 -15.46
CA ASP A 35 -18.19 3.24 -15.09
C ASP A 35 -19.40 2.39 -14.70
N VAL A 36 -19.82 1.50 -15.60
CA VAL A 36 -20.97 0.59 -15.40
C VAL A 36 -20.74 -0.34 -14.21
N LEU A 37 -19.55 -0.93 -14.11
CA LEU A 37 -19.21 -1.84 -13.02
C LEU A 37 -19.36 -1.13 -11.67
N ILE A 38 -18.70 0.01 -11.48
CA ILE A 38 -18.73 0.71 -10.18
C ILE A 38 -20.12 1.25 -9.87
N ASP A 39 -20.89 1.66 -10.88
CA ASP A 39 -22.25 2.13 -10.67
C ASP A 39 -23.23 1.04 -10.26
N SER A 40 -22.99 -0.20 -10.68
CA SER A 40 -23.79 -1.37 -10.27
C SER A 40 -23.62 -1.73 -8.79
N LEU A 41 -22.54 -1.26 -8.14
CA LEU A 41 -22.17 -1.67 -6.78
C LEU A 41 -22.90 -0.85 -5.71
N ASP A 42 -23.26 -1.55 -4.64
CA ASP A 42 -23.85 -0.98 -3.43
C ASP A 42 -22.75 -0.53 -2.45
N MET A 43 -22.46 0.77 -2.49
CA MET A 43 -21.42 1.38 -1.65
C MET A 43 -21.75 1.35 -0.16
N GLN A 44 -23.03 1.25 0.24
CA GLN A 44 -23.40 1.12 1.65
C GLN A 44 -23.04 -0.26 2.17
N LYS A 45 -23.41 -1.31 1.43
CA LYS A 45 -23.07 -2.70 1.78
C LYS A 45 -21.57 -2.95 1.81
N LEU A 46 -20.81 -2.23 0.97
CA LEU A 46 -19.34 -2.31 0.96
C LEU A 46 -18.66 -1.55 2.11
N GLY A 47 -19.42 -0.83 2.93
CA GLY A 47 -18.92 -0.17 4.15
C GLY A 47 -18.37 1.24 3.93
N PHE A 48 -18.65 1.89 2.79
CA PHE A 48 -18.17 3.25 2.55
C PHE A 48 -18.95 4.29 3.37
N THR A 49 -18.23 5.09 4.17
CA THR A 49 -18.79 6.02 5.16
C THR A 49 -19.67 7.13 4.55
N TYR A 50 -19.33 7.62 3.36
CA TYR A 50 -20.02 8.74 2.71
C TYR A 50 -21.04 8.32 1.67
N SER A 51 -21.44 7.04 1.67
CA SER A 51 -22.50 6.50 0.83
C SER A 51 -23.87 7.12 1.12
N THR A 52 -24.09 7.63 2.33
CA THR A 52 -25.26 8.47 2.68
C THR A 52 -24.77 9.82 3.17
N PRO A 53 -24.96 10.91 2.39
CA PRO A 53 -24.51 12.22 2.80
C PRO A 53 -25.34 12.78 3.97
N LYS A 54 -24.69 13.55 4.85
CA LYS A 54 -25.38 14.29 5.91
C LYS A 54 -26.26 15.39 5.29
N LYS A 55 -27.38 15.72 5.95
CA LYS A 55 -28.30 16.79 5.51
C LYS A 55 -27.65 18.19 5.50
N THR A 56 -26.64 18.42 6.32
CA THR A 56 -25.99 19.73 6.51
C THR A 56 -24.47 19.63 6.43
N GLY A 57 -23.82 20.72 6.02
CA GLY A 57 -22.36 20.82 5.88
C GLY A 57 -21.88 20.73 4.43
N ARG A 58 -20.56 20.68 4.24
CA ARG A 58 -19.96 20.51 2.91
C ARG A 58 -20.26 19.10 2.39
N ARG A 59 -20.79 19.00 1.16
CA ARG A 59 -21.05 17.72 0.51
C ARG A 59 -19.71 16.98 0.27
N PRO A 60 -19.58 15.72 0.68
CA PRO A 60 -18.42 14.91 0.35
C PRO A 60 -18.45 14.53 -1.13
N TYR A 61 -17.32 14.04 -1.65
CA TYR A 61 -17.31 13.32 -2.93
C TYR A 61 -18.03 11.98 -2.78
N ASP A 62 -18.68 11.53 -3.85
CA ASP A 62 -19.29 10.20 -3.87
C ASP A 62 -18.17 9.13 -3.82
N PRO A 63 -18.28 8.12 -2.94
CA PRO A 63 -17.39 6.97 -2.96
C PRO A 63 -17.29 6.29 -4.33
N LYS A 64 -18.36 6.29 -5.15
CA LYS A 64 -18.35 5.74 -6.51
C LYS A 64 -17.35 6.45 -7.40
N ASP A 65 -17.38 7.78 -7.46
CA ASP A 65 -16.45 8.58 -8.25
C ASP A 65 -14.99 8.34 -7.83
N MET A 66 -14.75 8.26 -6.52
CA MET A 66 -13.42 7.97 -6.00
C MET A 66 -12.95 6.54 -6.34
N CYS A 67 -13.85 5.56 -6.29
CA CYS A 67 -13.55 4.19 -6.70
C CYS A 67 -13.28 4.10 -8.21
N LYS A 68 -14.09 4.75 -9.05
CA LYS A 68 -13.87 4.85 -10.50
C LYS A 68 -12.48 5.39 -10.82
N LEU A 69 -12.08 6.50 -10.19
CA LEU A 69 -10.74 7.09 -10.35
C LEU A 69 -9.64 6.10 -9.96
N TYR A 70 -9.79 5.40 -8.84
CA TYR A 70 -8.80 4.43 -8.40
C TYR A 70 -8.71 3.23 -9.33
N THR A 71 -9.83 2.64 -9.74
CA THR A 71 -9.88 1.52 -10.68
C THR A 71 -9.23 1.89 -12.00
N TYR A 72 -9.58 3.04 -12.57
CA TYR A 72 -8.93 3.58 -13.77
C TYR A 72 -7.43 3.77 -13.57
N GLY A 73 -7.04 4.38 -12.45
CA GLY A 73 -5.65 4.58 -12.09
C GLY A 73 -4.85 3.29 -12.01
N TYR A 74 -5.39 2.23 -11.43
CA TYR A 74 -4.72 0.93 -11.37
C TYR A 74 -4.63 0.26 -12.74
N PHE A 75 -5.70 0.35 -13.55
CA PHE A 75 -5.75 -0.18 -14.92
C PHE A 75 -4.68 0.46 -15.82
N GLU A 76 -4.55 1.79 -15.79
CA GLU A 76 -3.54 2.54 -16.56
C GLU A 76 -2.16 2.60 -15.87
N GLY A 77 -1.98 1.94 -14.73
CA GLY A 77 -0.72 1.93 -13.97
C GLY A 77 -0.35 3.24 -13.26
N ILE A 78 -1.29 4.18 -13.14
CA ILE A 78 -1.17 5.47 -12.47
C ILE A 78 -1.48 5.35 -10.97
N ARG A 79 -0.44 5.04 -10.17
CA ARG A 79 -0.59 4.77 -8.72
C ARG A 79 -0.46 5.98 -7.79
N SER A 80 0.00 7.12 -8.31
CA SER A 80 0.27 8.34 -7.52
C SER A 80 -0.94 9.25 -7.47
N SER A 81 -1.40 9.61 -6.28
CA SER A 81 -2.52 10.54 -6.10
C SER A 81 -2.31 11.89 -6.79
N ARG A 82 -1.08 12.39 -6.85
CA ARG A 82 -0.74 13.63 -7.60
C ARG A 82 -0.83 13.43 -9.12
N LYS A 83 -0.48 12.24 -9.61
CA LYS A 83 -0.63 11.92 -11.04
C LYS A 83 -2.12 11.78 -11.36
N LEU A 84 -2.91 11.13 -10.51
CA LEU A 84 -4.36 11.01 -10.66
C LEU A 84 -5.05 12.38 -10.67
N GLU A 85 -4.71 13.26 -9.73
CA GLU A 85 -5.18 14.66 -9.73
C GLU A 85 -4.84 15.35 -11.07
N LYS A 86 -3.63 15.17 -11.59
CA LYS A 86 -3.23 15.72 -12.88
C LYS A 86 -4.08 15.14 -14.03
N GLU A 87 -4.39 13.85 -14.02
CA GLU A 87 -5.27 13.24 -15.04
C GLU A 87 -6.69 13.80 -15.01
N CYS A 88 -7.23 14.10 -13.83
CA CYS A 88 -8.56 14.72 -13.68
C CYS A 88 -8.68 16.08 -14.41
N HIS A 89 -7.56 16.71 -14.76
CA HIS A 89 -7.53 17.99 -15.46
C HIS A 89 -7.27 17.90 -16.96
N ARG A 90 -6.68 16.80 -17.45
CA ARG A 90 -6.15 16.72 -18.82
C ARG A 90 -6.64 15.53 -19.63
N ASN A 91 -7.01 14.45 -18.95
CA ASN A 91 -7.38 13.20 -19.61
C ASN A 91 -8.89 13.19 -19.82
N VAL A 92 -9.30 13.14 -21.08
CA VAL A 92 -10.71 13.16 -21.46
C VAL A 92 -11.49 11.98 -20.87
N GLU A 93 -10.87 10.80 -20.75
CA GLU A 93 -11.49 9.61 -20.16
C GLU A 93 -11.78 9.81 -18.68
N VAL A 94 -10.84 10.39 -17.93
CA VAL A 94 -11.02 10.67 -16.51
C VAL A 94 -12.02 11.81 -16.29
N ILE A 95 -11.98 12.83 -17.15
CA ILE A 95 -12.96 13.92 -17.11
C ILE A 95 -14.37 13.38 -17.37
N TRP A 96 -14.54 12.48 -18.33
CA TRP A 96 -15.80 11.80 -18.61
C TRP A 96 -16.23 10.93 -17.41
N LEU A 97 -15.34 10.04 -16.94
CA LEU A 97 -15.60 9.09 -15.86
C LEU A 97 -16.01 9.75 -14.53
N LEU A 98 -15.46 10.94 -14.25
CA LEU A 98 -15.74 11.69 -13.02
C LEU A 98 -16.74 12.83 -13.23
N ASN A 99 -17.39 12.93 -14.39
CA ASN A 99 -18.28 14.04 -14.71
C ASN A 99 -17.63 15.41 -14.44
N ASN A 100 -16.35 15.56 -14.80
CA ASN A 100 -15.50 16.73 -14.62
C ASN A 100 -15.24 17.13 -13.15
N LEU A 101 -15.40 16.21 -12.20
CA LEU A 101 -14.92 16.38 -10.83
C LEU A 101 -13.39 16.35 -10.77
N LYS A 102 -12.82 17.24 -9.94
CA LYS A 102 -11.37 17.44 -9.80
C LYS A 102 -10.95 17.35 -8.34
N PRO A 103 -10.96 16.14 -7.75
CA PRO A 103 -10.48 15.96 -6.39
C PRO A 103 -8.99 16.25 -6.28
N ASP A 104 -8.58 16.89 -5.19
CA ASP A 104 -7.17 17.18 -4.94
C ASP A 104 -6.41 15.92 -4.51
N PHE A 105 -5.07 15.93 -4.63
CA PHE A 105 -4.28 14.74 -4.29
C PHE A 105 -4.45 14.29 -2.83
N LYS A 106 -4.77 15.21 -1.92
CA LYS A 106 -4.99 14.91 -0.50
C LYS A 106 -6.28 14.13 -0.31
N THR A 107 -7.38 14.61 -0.88
CA THR A 107 -8.68 13.90 -0.84
C THR A 107 -8.55 12.51 -1.43
N ILE A 108 -7.87 12.38 -2.57
CA ILE A 108 -7.61 11.08 -3.20
C ILE A 108 -6.83 10.18 -2.23
N ALA A 109 -5.69 10.65 -1.70
CA ALA A 109 -4.86 9.86 -0.79
C ALA A 109 -5.57 9.46 0.52
N ASP A 110 -6.31 10.39 1.12
CA ASP A 110 -7.07 10.16 2.35
C ASP A 110 -8.22 9.18 2.12
N PHE A 111 -8.87 9.22 0.95
CA PHE A 111 -9.89 8.24 0.59
C PHE A 111 -9.35 6.82 0.63
N ARG A 112 -8.20 6.55 -0.02
CA ARG A 112 -7.58 5.21 0.02
C ARG A 112 -7.12 4.83 1.42
N LYS A 113 -6.54 5.77 2.17
CA LYS A 113 -6.07 5.51 3.54
C LYS A 113 -7.21 5.09 4.47
N ASN A 114 -8.34 5.79 4.39
CA ASN A 114 -9.46 5.60 5.30
C ASN A 114 -10.39 4.44 4.90
N ASN A 115 -10.30 3.98 3.64
CA ASN A 115 -11.20 2.95 3.08
C ASN A 115 -10.46 1.67 2.65
N LYS A 116 -9.30 1.33 3.25
CA LYS A 116 -8.48 0.16 2.87
C LYS A 116 -9.31 -1.13 2.80
N GLN A 117 -10.11 -1.42 3.84
CA GLN A 117 -10.94 -2.62 3.89
C GLN A 117 -12.08 -2.58 2.85
N ASN A 118 -12.71 -1.41 2.68
CA ASN A 118 -13.81 -1.24 1.74
C ASN A 118 -13.35 -1.42 0.29
N LEU A 119 -12.14 -0.94 -0.05
CA LEU A 119 -11.51 -1.18 -1.34
C LEU A 119 -11.16 -2.66 -1.56
N MET A 120 -10.82 -3.39 -0.49
CA MET A 120 -10.61 -4.84 -0.58
C MET A 120 -11.94 -5.57 -0.84
N ASN A 121 -13.02 -5.15 -0.17
CA ASN A 121 -14.36 -5.68 -0.43
C ASN A 121 -14.86 -5.34 -1.85
N LEU A 122 -14.51 -4.16 -2.37
CA LEU A 122 -14.78 -3.78 -3.76
C LEU A 122 -14.10 -4.74 -4.74
N PHE A 123 -12.84 -5.11 -4.48
CA PHE A 123 -12.12 -6.09 -5.29
C PHE A 123 -12.78 -7.47 -5.24
N LYS A 124 -13.22 -7.92 -4.07
CA LYS A 124 -13.99 -9.18 -3.94
C LYS A 124 -15.28 -9.17 -4.75
N GLN A 125 -16.03 -8.07 -4.71
CA GLN A 125 -17.21 -7.94 -5.57
C GLN A 125 -16.87 -8.01 -7.06
N PHE A 126 -15.75 -7.42 -7.47
CA PHE A 126 -15.29 -7.55 -8.84
C PHE A 126 -14.97 -9.01 -9.20
N SER A 127 -14.25 -9.73 -8.34
CA SER A 127 -14.02 -11.18 -8.50
C SER A 127 -15.34 -11.95 -8.60
N SER A 128 -16.30 -11.69 -7.71
CA SER A 128 -17.64 -12.30 -7.76
C SER A 128 -18.35 -12.04 -9.10
N ILE A 129 -18.30 -10.82 -9.62
CA ILE A 129 -18.89 -10.49 -10.93
C ILE A 129 -18.19 -11.24 -12.06
N CYS A 130 -16.86 -11.34 -12.03
CA CYS A 130 -16.11 -12.15 -12.99
C CYS A 130 -16.50 -13.63 -12.90
N ASN A 131 -16.80 -14.11 -11.70
CA ASN A 131 -17.30 -15.46 -11.46
C ASN A 131 -18.67 -15.69 -12.09
N ASP A 132 -19.59 -14.76 -11.90
CA ASP A 132 -20.96 -14.80 -12.44
C ASP A 132 -20.98 -14.76 -13.97
N PHE A 133 -20.05 -14.03 -14.58
CA PHE A 133 -19.86 -14.01 -16.03
C PHE A 133 -19.11 -15.23 -16.58
N GLY A 134 -18.71 -16.19 -15.73
CA GLY A 134 -18.02 -17.40 -16.16
C GLY A 134 -16.61 -17.15 -16.69
N LEU A 135 -15.96 -16.06 -16.25
CA LEU A 135 -14.61 -15.69 -16.67
C LEU A 135 -13.51 -16.45 -15.91
N TYR A 136 -13.85 -17.20 -14.86
CA TYR A 136 -12.93 -18.12 -14.21
C TYR A 136 -13.08 -19.54 -14.77
N GLY A 137 -11.97 -20.26 -14.89
CA GLY A 137 -11.97 -21.68 -15.27
C GLY A 137 -12.46 -22.60 -14.14
N LYS A 138 -12.27 -22.21 -12.87
CA LYS A 138 -12.70 -22.95 -11.66
C LYS A 138 -12.09 -24.34 -11.46
N GLU A 139 -11.16 -24.76 -12.31
CA GLU A 139 -10.53 -26.08 -12.25
C GLU A 139 -9.19 -26.04 -11.52
N MET A 140 -8.37 -25.03 -11.86
CA MET A 140 -7.00 -24.92 -11.41
C MET A 140 -6.65 -23.48 -11.08
N ILE A 141 -5.99 -23.30 -9.94
CA ILE A 141 -5.33 -22.04 -9.58
C ILE A 141 -3.82 -22.25 -9.43
N ALA A 142 -3.06 -21.23 -9.79
CA ALA A 142 -1.64 -21.11 -9.48
C ALA A 142 -1.46 -20.11 -8.33
N VAL A 143 -0.70 -20.50 -7.31
CA VAL A 143 -0.37 -19.66 -6.15
C VAL A 143 1.11 -19.31 -6.21
N ASN A 144 1.41 -18.01 -6.17
CA ASN A 144 2.79 -17.52 -6.10
C ASN A 144 2.90 -16.23 -5.27
N GLY A 145 4.09 -16.01 -4.73
CA GLY A 145 4.44 -14.91 -3.85
C GLY A 145 5.33 -13.92 -4.58
N SER A 146 4.99 -12.64 -4.51
CA SER A 146 5.77 -11.54 -5.07
C SER A 146 6.18 -10.58 -3.97
N LYS A 147 7.50 -10.34 -3.86
CA LYS A 147 8.07 -9.42 -2.88
C LYS A 147 8.12 -8.01 -3.45
N PHE A 148 7.46 -7.08 -2.77
CA PHE A 148 7.47 -5.66 -3.08
C PHE A 148 8.20 -4.89 -2.00
N ARG A 149 9.17 -4.06 -2.39
CA ARG A 149 9.89 -3.20 -1.45
C ARG A 149 8.92 -2.22 -0.79
N ALA A 150 8.94 -2.17 0.54
CA ALA A 150 8.10 -1.28 1.30
C ALA A 150 8.69 0.14 1.34
N ASN A 151 7.84 1.12 1.66
CA ASN A 151 8.29 2.49 1.90
C ASN A 151 8.76 2.67 3.35
N ASN A 152 9.81 1.93 3.74
CA ASN A 152 10.43 2.06 5.05
C ASN A 152 11.95 2.02 4.96
N ALA A 153 12.61 2.90 5.71
CA ALA A 153 14.07 2.92 5.78
C ALA A 153 14.58 1.80 6.71
N ARG A 154 15.66 1.10 6.33
CA ARG A 154 16.28 0.03 7.16
C ARG A 154 16.58 0.46 8.60
N ARG A 155 16.96 1.72 8.79
CA ARG A 155 17.21 2.29 10.13
C ARG A 155 15.95 2.40 10.99
N LYS A 156 14.78 2.60 10.36
CA LYS A 156 13.45 2.76 10.95
C LYS A 156 12.65 1.45 11.05
N SER A 157 13.31 0.31 10.90
CA SER A 157 12.77 -1.01 11.23
C SER A 157 13.54 -1.60 12.40
N TYR A 158 12.86 -2.28 13.30
CA TYR A 158 13.40 -2.73 14.56
C TYR A 158 13.01 -4.18 14.82
N THR A 159 14.05 -5.00 14.99
CA THR A 159 13.95 -6.38 15.44
C THR A 159 14.44 -6.47 16.87
N LYS A 160 14.03 -7.52 17.60
CA LYS A 160 14.44 -7.75 19.00
C LYS A 160 15.96 -7.59 19.21
N ARG A 161 16.75 -8.28 18.39
CA ARG A 161 18.23 -8.23 18.43
C ARG A 161 18.78 -6.83 18.15
N LYS A 162 18.15 -6.05 17.25
CA LYS A 162 18.60 -4.69 16.93
C LYS A 162 18.34 -3.74 18.09
N VAL A 163 17.20 -3.87 18.77
CA VAL A 163 16.84 -3.07 19.94
C VAL A 163 17.76 -3.39 21.12
N GLU A 164 17.98 -4.67 21.42
CA GLU A 164 18.90 -5.11 22.48
C GLU A 164 20.31 -4.54 22.29
N LYS A 165 20.84 -4.59 21.05
CA LYS A 165 22.14 -3.99 20.73
C LYS A 165 22.16 -2.46 20.92
N GLN A 166 21.08 -1.77 20.57
CA GLN A 166 21.00 -0.32 20.75
C GLN A 166 20.93 0.07 22.23
N ILE A 167 20.13 -0.66 23.03
CA ILE A 167 20.05 -0.45 24.48
C ILE A 167 21.45 -0.62 25.09
N ALA A 168 22.13 -1.74 24.83
CA ALA A 168 23.48 -1.98 25.34
C ALA A 168 24.48 -0.88 24.94
N HIS A 169 24.40 -0.38 23.70
CA HIS A 169 25.25 0.72 23.23
C HIS A 169 25.00 2.05 23.97
N PHE A 170 23.73 2.38 24.23
CA PHE A 170 23.39 3.59 25.00
C PHE A 170 23.75 3.45 26.48
N GLU A 171 23.59 2.26 27.06
CA GLU A 171 24.04 1.96 28.43
C GLU A 171 25.57 2.11 28.55
N GLU A 172 26.33 1.54 27.62
CA GLU A 172 27.79 1.68 27.58
C GLU A 172 28.21 3.15 27.41
N SER A 173 27.51 3.90 26.55
CA SER A 173 27.76 5.33 26.35
C SER A 173 27.45 6.14 27.61
N ALA A 174 26.33 5.86 28.28
CA ALA A 174 25.95 6.51 29.52
C ALA A 174 26.96 6.22 30.64
N ASN A 175 27.44 4.98 30.75
CA ASN A 175 28.47 4.59 31.71
C ASN A 175 29.79 5.34 31.45
N LYS A 176 30.24 5.44 30.19
CA LYS A 176 31.42 6.25 29.83
C LYS A 176 31.27 7.72 30.22
N TYR A 177 30.09 8.31 30.02
CA TYR A 177 29.84 9.70 30.41
C TYR A 177 29.78 9.87 31.94
N MET A 178 29.24 8.89 32.68
CA MET A 178 29.26 8.88 34.15
C MET A 178 30.69 8.75 34.69
N GLU A 179 31.52 7.90 34.10
CA GLU A 179 32.95 7.79 34.43
C GLU A 179 33.69 9.10 34.18
N LEU A 180 33.45 9.75 33.03
CA LEU A 180 34.00 11.07 32.74
C LEU A 180 33.59 12.10 33.80
N LEU A 181 32.31 12.11 34.20
CA LEU A 181 31.81 13.00 35.25
C LEU A 181 32.55 12.75 36.58
N ASN A 182 32.69 11.49 36.99
CA ASN A 182 33.40 11.10 38.21
C ASN A 182 34.89 11.50 38.17
N THR A 183 35.55 11.38 37.02
CA THR A 183 36.93 11.84 36.85
C THR A 183 37.03 13.35 36.96
N CYS A 184 36.11 14.12 36.34
CA CYS A 184 36.06 15.58 36.48
C CYS A 184 35.80 16.05 37.90
N ASP A 185 35.11 15.25 38.72
CA ASP A 185 34.86 15.56 40.12
C ASP A 185 36.06 15.19 41.02
N SER A 186 36.90 14.23 40.59
CA SER A 186 38.07 13.76 41.34
C SER A 186 39.36 14.54 41.00
N SER A 187 39.45 15.15 39.83
CA SER A 187 40.58 15.99 39.41
C SER A 187 40.20 17.48 39.47
N GLU A 188 40.84 18.27 40.34
CA GLU A 188 40.67 19.74 40.44
C GLU A 188 41.21 20.53 39.23
N SER A 189 41.50 19.87 38.09
CA SER A 189 42.06 20.51 36.90
C SER A 189 41.05 20.60 35.76
N GLU A 190 40.55 21.82 35.51
CA GLU A 190 39.69 22.16 34.38
C GLU A 190 40.35 21.95 32.99
N GLU A 191 41.67 21.70 32.95
CA GLU A 191 42.47 21.76 31.73
C GLU A 191 42.45 20.48 30.85
N THR A 192 41.95 19.34 31.34
CA THR A 192 42.04 18.07 30.59
C THR A 192 40.76 17.61 29.89
N VAL A 193 39.62 18.28 30.10
CA VAL A 193 38.31 17.76 29.67
C VAL A 193 37.73 18.58 28.52
N LYS A 194 37.65 17.97 27.33
CA LYS A 194 37.13 18.59 26.09
C LYS A 194 35.62 18.95 26.11
N LEU A 195 34.88 18.59 27.16
CA LEU A 195 33.41 18.74 27.27
C LEU A 195 33.03 19.31 28.65
N SER A 196 32.17 20.33 28.68
CA SER A 196 31.66 20.89 29.95
C SER A 196 30.77 19.90 30.70
N LYS A 197 30.74 19.97 32.04
CA LYS A 197 29.90 19.11 32.90
C LYS A 197 28.42 19.12 32.47
N GLU A 198 27.90 20.29 32.11
CA GLU A 198 26.54 20.47 31.59
C GLU A 198 26.26 19.65 30.33
N LYS A 199 27.20 19.64 29.36
CA LYS A 199 27.08 18.86 28.12
C LYS A 199 27.13 17.36 28.39
N ILE A 200 27.91 16.92 29.38
CA ILE A 200 27.98 15.50 29.79
C ILE A 200 26.65 15.06 30.40
N GLN A 201 26.07 15.87 31.31
CA GLN A 201 24.76 15.62 31.89
C GLN A 201 23.65 15.58 30.84
N GLU A 202 23.68 16.50 29.86
CA GLU A 202 22.73 16.51 28.75
C GLU A 202 22.81 15.21 27.93
N LYS A 203 24.01 14.74 27.60
CA LYS A 203 24.21 13.47 26.88
C LYS A 203 23.74 12.25 27.67
N ILE A 204 23.96 12.22 28.99
CA ILE A 204 23.44 11.15 29.86
C ILE A 204 21.90 11.16 29.84
N LYS A 205 21.29 12.35 29.91
CA LYS A 205 19.82 12.50 29.83
C LYS A 205 19.29 11.99 28.49
N GLN A 206 19.91 12.38 27.38
CA GLN A 206 19.53 11.91 26.04
C GLN A 206 19.67 10.39 25.90
N ALA A 207 20.76 9.80 26.43
CA ALA A 207 20.97 8.35 26.42
C ALA A 207 19.88 7.62 27.22
N LYS A 208 19.54 8.10 28.42
CA LYS A 208 18.47 7.54 29.27
C LYS A 208 17.10 7.62 28.59
N GLN A 209 16.74 8.77 28.03
CA GLN A 209 15.50 8.92 27.26
C GLN A 209 15.45 7.95 26.09
N ARG A 210 16.56 7.78 25.38
CA ARG A 210 16.61 6.85 24.24
C ARG A 210 16.49 5.40 24.67
N ILE A 211 17.03 5.01 25.83
CA ILE A 211 16.83 3.68 26.41
C ILE A 211 15.35 3.47 26.71
N GLU A 212 14.68 4.43 27.34
CA GLU A 212 13.24 4.36 27.66
C GLU A 212 12.40 4.13 26.39
N GLU A 213 12.60 4.96 25.35
CA GLU A 213 11.92 4.78 24.05
C GLU A 213 12.17 3.39 23.42
N LEU A 214 13.38 2.87 23.56
CA LEU A 214 13.74 1.54 23.05
C LEU A 214 13.14 0.41 23.89
N THR A 215 12.96 0.60 25.20
CA THR A 215 12.28 -0.37 26.06
C THR A 215 10.78 -0.46 25.75
N GLU A 216 10.11 0.67 25.51
CA GLU A 216 8.73 0.67 25.02
C GLU A 216 8.59 0.00 23.65
N LEU A 217 9.55 0.26 22.76
CA LEU A 217 9.60 -0.39 21.46
C LEU A 217 9.85 -1.91 21.58
N LYS A 218 10.67 -2.35 22.56
CA LYS A 218 10.90 -3.77 22.83
C LYS A 218 9.60 -4.47 23.24
N ALA A 219 8.78 -3.84 24.09
CA ALA A 219 7.47 -4.38 24.47
C ALA A 219 6.55 -4.54 23.24
N ARG A 220 6.54 -3.57 22.31
CA ARG A 220 5.79 -3.70 21.04
C ARG A 220 6.31 -4.83 20.16
N ILE A 221 7.62 -4.99 20.06
CA ILE A 221 8.26 -6.08 19.30
C ILE A 221 7.91 -7.44 19.88
N GLU A 222 7.70 -7.58 21.20
CA GLU A 222 7.29 -8.84 21.80
C GLU A 222 5.85 -9.23 21.42
N ALA A 223 4.95 -8.27 21.21
CA ALA A 223 3.59 -8.52 20.75
C ALA A 223 3.51 -8.78 19.23
N GLU A 224 4.24 -8.01 18.42
CA GLU A 224 4.09 -7.98 16.94
C GLU A 224 5.24 -8.69 16.19
N GLY A 225 6.28 -9.12 16.89
CA GLY A 225 7.48 -9.79 16.35
C GLY A 225 8.56 -8.82 15.83
N GLU A 226 8.18 -7.90 14.95
CA GLU A 226 9.06 -6.83 14.46
C GLU A 226 8.26 -5.56 14.10
N VAL A 227 8.90 -4.40 14.23
CA VAL A 227 8.21 -3.10 14.11
C VAL A 227 8.89 -2.23 13.06
N SER A 228 8.10 -1.81 12.07
CA SER A 228 8.47 -0.81 11.07
C SER A 228 7.75 0.52 11.34
N ILE A 229 8.49 1.63 11.45
CA ILE A 229 7.89 2.92 11.82
C ILE A 229 7.06 3.54 10.69
N THR A 230 7.60 3.59 9.47
CA THR A 230 6.91 4.30 8.36
C THR A 230 5.81 3.46 7.73
N ASP A 231 6.01 2.15 7.64
CA ASP A 231 5.09 1.20 7.02
C ASP A 231 4.90 0.02 7.98
N PRO A 232 3.90 0.08 8.90
CA PRO A 232 3.74 -0.89 9.98
C PRO A 232 3.49 -2.33 9.53
N ASP A 233 2.92 -2.51 8.33
CA ASP A 233 2.61 -3.83 7.77
C ASP A 233 3.87 -4.51 7.17
N ALA A 234 4.94 -3.74 6.93
CA ALA A 234 6.13 -4.22 6.28
C ALA A 234 7.03 -5.04 7.22
N ARG A 235 7.72 -6.02 6.63
CA ARG A 235 8.51 -7.02 7.37
C ARG A 235 9.90 -7.19 6.77
N HIS A 236 10.88 -7.64 7.57
CA HIS A 236 12.22 -7.94 7.09
C HIS A 236 12.23 -9.24 6.28
N MET A 237 12.75 -9.18 5.06
CA MET A 237 12.78 -10.30 4.14
C MET A 237 14.13 -10.43 3.44
N GLY A 238 14.54 -11.68 3.19
CA GLY A 238 15.71 -11.97 2.36
C GLY A 238 15.47 -11.61 0.89
N VAL A 239 16.48 -10.98 0.28
CA VAL A 239 16.55 -10.67 -1.16
C VAL A 239 17.62 -11.52 -1.84
N SER A 240 17.55 -11.66 -3.17
CA SER A 240 18.43 -12.51 -3.98
C SER A 240 19.93 -12.25 -3.80
N ASN A 241 20.33 -11.02 -3.44
CA ASN A 241 21.73 -10.64 -3.25
C ASN A 241 22.31 -11.01 -1.86
N ASN A 242 21.78 -12.05 -1.22
CA ASN A 242 22.14 -12.47 0.15
C ASN A 242 21.97 -11.36 1.22
N GLY A 243 21.19 -10.33 0.89
CA GLY A 243 20.86 -9.21 1.76
C GLY A 243 19.45 -9.34 2.33
N THR A 244 19.06 -8.36 3.14
CA THR A 244 17.69 -8.21 3.62
C THR A 244 17.14 -6.84 3.27
N ASP A 245 15.88 -6.78 2.87
CA ASP A 245 15.13 -5.53 2.75
C ASP A 245 13.84 -5.56 3.56
N ILE A 246 13.23 -4.40 3.73
CA ILE A 246 11.90 -4.28 4.33
C ILE A 246 10.90 -4.28 3.19
N SER A 247 10.06 -5.30 3.16
CA SER A 247 9.21 -5.61 2.03
C SER A 247 7.83 -6.10 2.50
N HIS A 248 6.89 -6.11 1.56
CA HIS A 248 5.65 -6.86 1.61
C HIS A 248 5.84 -8.10 0.75
N ASN A 249 5.30 -9.23 1.17
CA ASN A 249 5.26 -10.44 0.36
C ASN A 249 3.80 -10.75 0.07
N VAL A 250 3.41 -10.44 -1.16
CA VAL A 250 2.04 -10.51 -1.62
C VAL A 250 1.87 -11.85 -2.30
N GLN A 251 1.02 -12.67 -1.72
CA GLN A 251 0.65 -13.98 -2.20
C GLN A 251 -0.60 -13.84 -3.07
N ILE A 252 -0.55 -14.39 -4.27
CA ILE A 252 -1.57 -14.18 -5.31
C ILE A 252 -2.02 -15.55 -5.80
N ALA A 253 -3.35 -15.77 -5.82
CA ALA A 253 -3.98 -16.87 -6.54
C ALA A 253 -4.45 -16.38 -7.90
N VAL A 254 -4.09 -17.11 -8.96
CA VAL A 254 -4.44 -16.79 -10.34
C VAL A 254 -5.10 -17.99 -10.99
N ASP A 255 -6.22 -17.76 -11.68
CA ASP A 255 -6.92 -18.77 -12.47
C ASP A 255 -6.13 -19.19 -13.72
N SER A 256 -6.24 -20.46 -14.09
CA SER A 256 -5.50 -21.01 -15.23
C SER A 256 -6.09 -20.65 -16.61
N LYS A 257 -7.39 -20.36 -16.71
CA LYS A 257 -8.09 -20.21 -18.01
C LYS A 257 -7.91 -18.83 -18.60
N HIS A 258 -8.14 -17.79 -17.79
CA HIS A 258 -8.08 -16.39 -18.24
C HIS A 258 -7.02 -15.56 -17.50
N HIS A 259 -6.22 -16.19 -16.64
CA HIS A 259 -5.16 -15.53 -15.87
C HIS A 259 -5.65 -14.38 -14.98
N LEU A 260 -6.90 -14.50 -14.53
CA LEU A 260 -7.51 -13.55 -13.61
C LEU A 260 -7.07 -13.84 -12.19
N VAL A 261 -6.80 -12.78 -11.44
CA VAL A 261 -6.53 -12.89 -10.00
C VAL A 261 -7.83 -13.29 -9.31
N VAL A 262 -7.77 -14.34 -8.50
CA VAL A 262 -8.90 -14.83 -7.70
C VAL A 262 -8.85 -14.17 -6.32
N ASP A 263 -7.70 -14.26 -5.65
CA ASP A 263 -7.52 -13.67 -4.32
C ASP A 263 -6.06 -13.27 -4.05
N VAL A 264 -5.88 -12.37 -3.08
CA VAL A 264 -4.58 -11.79 -2.71
C VAL A 264 -4.47 -11.67 -1.19
N THR A 265 -3.40 -12.21 -0.62
CA THR A 265 -3.07 -12.08 0.81
C THR A 265 -1.64 -11.59 1.00
N SER A 266 -1.38 -10.74 1.99
CA SER A 266 -0.02 -10.34 2.36
C SER A 266 0.46 -11.16 3.55
N SER A 267 1.56 -11.91 3.37
CA SER A 267 2.16 -12.69 4.45
C SER A 267 3.68 -12.79 4.26
N PRO A 268 4.49 -12.61 5.33
CA PRO A 268 5.94 -12.54 5.20
C PRO A 268 6.61 -13.81 4.70
N ALA A 269 5.99 -14.97 4.93
CA ALA A 269 6.52 -16.28 4.59
C ALA A 269 5.53 -17.04 3.70
N ASP A 270 6.07 -17.75 2.71
CA ASP A 270 5.29 -18.59 1.80
C ASP A 270 4.82 -19.89 2.48
N GLN A 271 5.56 -20.33 3.50
CA GLN A 271 5.23 -21.51 4.27
C GLN A 271 3.89 -21.35 5.00
N GLY A 272 3.00 -22.32 4.83
CA GLY A 272 1.67 -22.30 5.45
C GLY A 272 0.62 -21.49 4.69
N GLN A 273 0.96 -20.87 3.55
CA GLN A 273 0.01 -20.06 2.78
C GLN A 273 -0.76 -20.86 1.73
N LEU A 274 -0.31 -22.07 1.37
CA LEU A 274 -0.97 -22.89 0.36
C LEU A 274 -2.44 -23.13 0.72
N TYR A 275 -2.67 -23.63 1.94
CA TYR A 275 -4.01 -23.94 2.42
C TYR A 275 -4.86 -22.68 2.57
N ASN A 276 -4.30 -21.61 3.18
CA ASN A 276 -5.03 -20.38 3.43
C ASN A 276 -5.59 -19.78 2.13
N ILE A 277 -4.72 -19.63 1.12
CA ILE A 277 -5.09 -19.00 -0.15
C ILE A 277 -5.97 -19.94 -0.97
N ALA A 278 -5.69 -21.24 -0.96
CA ALA A 278 -6.53 -22.21 -1.66
C ALA A 278 -7.95 -22.26 -1.08
N SER A 279 -8.09 -22.19 0.25
CA SER A 279 -9.40 -22.16 0.91
C SER A 279 -10.15 -20.87 0.57
N GLN A 280 -9.49 -19.73 0.62
CA GLN A 280 -10.12 -18.45 0.26
C GLN A 280 -10.54 -18.44 -1.22
N ALA A 281 -9.67 -18.90 -2.12
CA ALA A 281 -9.98 -19.00 -3.54
C ALA A 281 -11.11 -20.00 -3.83
N LYS A 282 -11.18 -21.10 -3.08
CA LYS A 282 -12.27 -22.08 -3.15
C LYS A 282 -13.62 -21.43 -2.76
N ASP A 283 -13.62 -20.68 -1.66
CA ASP A 283 -14.81 -19.96 -1.19
C ASP A 283 -15.25 -18.89 -2.19
N GLU A 284 -14.31 -18.11 -2.73
CA GLU A 284 -14.59 -17.03 -3.70
C GLU A 284 -15.08 -17.56 -5.06
N LEU A 285 -14.58 -18.73 -5.50
CA LEU A 285 -15.02 -19.36 -6.75
C LEU A 285 -16.31 -20.19 -6.58
N GLU A 286 -16.76 -20.39 -5.34
CA GLU A 286 -17.92 -21.21 -4.97
C GLU A 286 -17.82 -22.64 -5.50
N VAL A 287 -16.67 -23.29 -5.30
CA VAL A 287 -16.43 -24.68 -5.75
C VAL A 287 -16.11 -25.62 -4.60
N ASP A 288 -16.40 -26.90 -4.75
CA ASP A 288 -16.10 -27.92 -3.75
C ASP A 288 -14.66 -28.44 -3.81
N GLN A 289 -14.08 -28.47 -5.02
CA GLN A 289 -12.74 -28.98 -5.29
C GLN A 289 -12.00 -28.06 -6.23
N LEU A 290 -10.69 -27.90 -5.99
CA LEU A 290 -9.83 -27.03 -6.77
C LEU A 290 -8.42 -27.63 -6.85
N THR A 291 -7.86 -27.68 -8.05
CA THR A 291 -6.45 -28.08 -8.23
C THR A 291 -5.55 -26.88 -7.96
N VAL A 292 -4.55 -27.02 -7.11
CA VAL A 292 -3.65 -25.91 -6.75
C VAL A 292 -2.23 -26.23 -7.17
N LEU A 293 -1.65 -25.36 -7.99
CA LEU A 293 -0.24 -25.38 -8.35
C LEU A 293 0.51 -24.33 -7.55
N ALA A 294 1.63 -24.71 -6.92
CA ALA A 294 2.48 -23.78 -6.19
C ALA A 294 3.92 -24.26 -6.17
N ASP A 295 4.84 -23.33 -5.92
CA ASP A 295 6.26 -23.66 -5.78
C ASP A 295 6.55 -24.51 -4.53
N LYS A 296 7.72 -25.15 -4.50
CA LYS A 296 8.15 -26.00 -3.37
C LYS A 296 8.13 -25.26 -2.02
N GLY A 297 8.26 -23.94 -1.99
CA GLY A 297 8.20 -23.12 -0.78
C GLY A 297 6.88 -23.24 -0.01
N TYR A 298 5.80 -23.63 -0.68
CA TYR A 298 4.43 -23.73 -0.15
C TYR A 298 4.10 -25.08 0.48
N TYR A 299 5.07 -26.01 0.57
CA TYR A 299 4.87 -27.41 0.97
C TYR A 299 4.13 -27.65 2.31
N ARG A 300 4.10 -26.67 3.23
CA ARG A 300 3.35 -26.81 4.48
C ARG A 300 1.89 -26.45 4.27
N VAL A 301 1.04 -27.47 4.27
CA VAL A 301 -0.41 -27.34 4.44
C VAL A 301 -0.65 -27.25 5.94
N LYS A 302 -0.87 -26.06 6.49
CA LYS A 302 -1.41 -25.96 7.86
C LYS A 302 -2.92 -26.12 7.74
N ILE A 303 -3.47 -27.14 8.40
CA ILE A 303 -4.90 -27.25 8.72
C ILE A 303 -5.14 -26.48 10.03
#